data_AF-A0A558D227-F1
#
_entry.id   AF-A0A558D227-F1
#
_cell.length_a   1.000
_cell.length_b   1.000
_cell.length_c   1.000
_cell.angle_alpha   90.00
_cell.angle_beta   90.00
_cell.angle_gamma   90.00
#
_symmetry.space_group_name_H-M   'P 1'
#
loop_
_entity.id
_entity.type
_entity.pdbx_description
1 polymer ?
#
loop_
_entity_poly.entity_id
_entity_poly.type
_entity_poly.pdbx_seq_one_letter_code
_entity_poly.pdbx_strand_id
1 'polypeptide(L)'
;MLILDRILGQASDPALADRLHDLSHAGQLETLTLSAGDIQRHRLRLVGDRGTDCAIRLERHQQLRNGSVLMLDDQHAIVVQMEDQQYLALKPRDAATALELGYFAGNMHWTVRFSEDTLQIQLIGDETDYLERLQPMLADGRVVRA
;
A
#
# COMPACT_ATOMS: atom_id res chain seq x y z
N MET A 1 -22.44 5.89 -7.23
CA MET A 1 -21.28 5.23 -7.86
C MET A 1 -20.75 6.12 -8.97
N LEU A 2 -19.54 6.63 -8.81
CA LEU A 2 -18.81 7.46 -9.77
C LEU A 2 -17.97 6.57 -10.71
N ILE A 3 -17.98 6.82 -12.01
CA ILE A 3 -17.22 6.04 -12.99
C ILE A 3 -15.96 6.81 -13.39
N LEU A 4 -14.80 6.18 -13.21
CA LEU A 4 -13.49 6.72 -13.55
C LEU A 4 -12.93 5.93 -14.74
N ASP A 5 -13.11 6.46 -15.95
CA ASP A 5 -12.83 5.75 -17.21
C ASP A 5 -11.47 6.10 -17.85
N ARG A 6 -10.78 7.10 -17.31
CA ARG A 6 -9.50 7.59 -17.84
C ARG A 6 -8.58 8.13 -16.74
N ILE A 7 -7.30 8.20 -17.07
CA ILE A 7 -6.27 8.90 -16.31
C ILE A 7 -6.06 10.26 -16.96
N LEU A 8 -6.25 11.35 -16.21
CA LEU A 8 -6.09 12.73 -16.68
C LEU A 8 -4.62 13.18 -16.71
N GLY A 9 -3.79 12.55 -15.88
CA GLY A 9 -2.36 12.79 -15.78
C GLY A 9 -1.81 12.23 -14.49
N GLN A 10 -0.64 12.72 -14.08
CA GLN A 10 0.01 12.38 -12.83
C GLN A 10 0.03 13.57 -11.88
N ALA A 11 -0.08 13.31 -10.59
CA ALA A 11 -0.02 14.35 -9.55
C ALA A 11 1.34 15.08 -9.53
N SER A 12 2.39 14.45 -10.08
CA SER A 12 3.70 15.07 -10.29
C SER A 12 3.76 16.01 -11.49
N ASP A 13 2.75 16.01 -12.38
CA ASP A 13 2.73 16.88 -13.54
C ASP A 13 2.55 18.33 -13.09
N PRO A 14 3.43 19.28 -13.45
CA PRO A 14 3.36 20.66 -12.97
C PRO A 14 2.01 21.34 -13.25
N ALA A 15 1.36 20.99 -14.36
CA ALA A 15 0.04 21.53 -14.73
C ALA A 15 -1.10 21.08 -13.80
N LEU A 16 -0.93 19.95 -13.11
CA LEU A 16 -1.93 19.39 -12.19
C LEU A 16 -1.54 19.63 -10.73
N ALA A 17 -0.25 19.67 -10.42
CA ALA A 17 0.28 19.78 -9.07
C ALA A 17 -0.27 21.00 -8.30
N ASP A 18 -0.26 22.18 -8.91
CA ASP A 18 -0.76 23.40 -8.26
C ASP A 18 -2.26 23.29 -7.93
N ARG A 19 -3.07 22.81 -8.89
CA ARG A 19 -4.51 22.61 -8.66
C ARG A 19 -4.79 21.57 -7.57
N LEU A 20 -4.04 20.46 -7.57
CA LEU A 20 -4.18 19.42 -6.56
C LEU A 20 -3.77 19.92 -5.18
N HIS A 21 -2.76 20.78 -5.10
CA HIS A 21 -2.31 21.41 -3.86
C HIS A 21 -3.40 22.33 -3.28
N ASP A 22 -4.01 23.18 -4.11
CA ASP A 22 -5.10 24.06 -3.70
C ASP A 22 -6.32 23.25 -3.22
N LEU A 23 -6.72 22.21 -3.96
CA LEU A 23 -7.81 21.31 -3.58
C LEU A 23 -7.48 20.52 -2.31
N SER A 24 -6.23 20.10 -2.13
CA SER A 24 -5.79 19.43 -0.90
C SER A 24 -5.93 20.36 0.32
N HIS A 25 -5.49 21.62 0.21
CA HIS A 25 -5.66 22.62 1.26
C HIS A 25 -7.13 22.94 1.57
N ALA A 26 -8.00 22.89 0.57
CA ALA A 26 -9.44 23.04 0.73
C ALA A 26 -10.14 21.77 1.27
N GLY A 27 -9.41 20.66 1.46
CA GLY A 27 -9.98 19.38 1.86
C GLY A 27 -10.88 18.75 0.79
N GLN A 28 -10.61 19.03 -0.48
CA GLN A 28 -11.36 18.61 -1.67
C GLN A 28 -10.62 17.55 -2.50
N LEU A 29 -9.42 17.17 -2.08
CA LEU A 29 -8.69 16.03 -2.62
C LEU A 29 -9.18 14.74 -1.95
N GLU A 30 -9.69 13.80 -2.74
CA GLU A 30 -10.03 12.43 -2.34
C GLU A 30 -8.96 11.47 -2.87
N THR A 31 -8.63 10.46 -2.06
CA THR A 31 -7.66 9.43 -2.43
C THR A 31 -8.34 8.08 -2.62
N LEU A 32 -7.89 7.36 -3.64
CA LEU A 32 -8.21 5.95 -3.86
C LEU A 32 -6.98 5.12 -3.52
N THR A 33 -7.02 4.50 -2.34
CA THR A 33 -5.96 3.64 -1.84
C THR A 33 -5.95 2.31 -2.59
N LEU A 34 -4.86 2.00 -3.29
CA LEU A 34 -4.69 0.79 -4.09
C LEU A 34 -3.51 -0.05 -3.61
N SER A 35 -3.73 -1.36 -3.53
CA SER A 35 -2.65 -2.32 -3.37
C SER A 35 -1.81 -2.45 -4.66
N ALA A 36 -0.62 -3.07 -4.53
CA ALA A 36 0.20 -3.41 -5.69
C ALA A 36 -0.53 -4.32 -6.70
N GLY A 37 -1.46 -5.15 -6.24
CA GLY A 37 -2.29 -5.99 -7.09
C GLY A 37 -3.38 -5.19 -7.82
N ASP A 38 -4.00 -4.22 -7.13
CA ASP A 38 -5.08 -3.42 -7.72
C ASP A 38 -4.61 -2.50 -8.84
N ILE A 39 -3.38 -1.99 -8.76
CA ILE A 39 -2.78 -1.15 -9.80
C ILE A 39 -2.65 -1.90 -11.14
N GLN A 40 -2.57 -3.23 -11.13
CA GLN A 40 -2.52 -4.04 -12.35
C GLN A 40 -3.90 -4.25 -12.99
N ARG A 41 -4.98 -3.83 -12.32
CA ARG A 41 -6.36 -4.06 -12.76
C ARG A 41 -6.89 -2.85 -13.52
N HIS A 42 -7.53 -3.11 -14.66
CA HIS A 42 -8.26 -2.06 -15.41
C HIS A 42 -9.70 -1.86 -14.92
N ARG A 43 -10.20 -2.78 -14.10
CA ARG A 43 -11.55 -2.73 -13.55
C ARG A 43 -11.53 -3.05 -12.07
N LEU A 44 -11.91 -2.06 -11.26
CA LEU A 44 -12.08 -2.23 -9.83
C LEU A 44 -13.20 -1.35 -9.29
N ARG A 45 -13.77 -1.75 -8.16
CA ARG A 45 -14.74 -0.96 -7.40
C ARG A 45 -14.21 -0.83 -5.98
N LEU A 46 -14.20 0.39 -5.48
CA LEU A 46 -13.67 0.75 -4.17
C LEU A 46 -14.31 2.04 -3.69
N VAL A 47 -14.15 2.33 -2.41
CA VAL A 47 -14.62 3.55 -1.79
C VAL A 47 -13.39 4.39 -1.46
N GLY A 48 -13.41 5.67 -1.83
CA GLY A 48 -12.32 6.58 -1.47
C GLY A 48 -12.34 6.98 0.00
N ASP A 49 -11.28 7.64 0.46
CA ASP A 49 -11.13 8.08 1.85
C ASP A 49 -12.19 9.09 2.32
N ARG A 50 -12.94 9.70 1.38
CA ARG A 50 -14.08 10.58 1.66
C ARG A 50 -15.44 9.91 1.49
N GLY A 51 -15.47 8.61 1.25
CA GLY A 51 -16.70 7.81 1.16
C GLY A 51 -17.32 7.73 -0.24
N THR A 52 -16.65 8.22 -1.29
CA THR A 52 -17.18 8.14 -2.66
C THR A 52 -17.04 6.72 -3.21
N ASP A 53 -18.17 6.06 -3.50
CA ASP A 53 -18.19 4.76 -4.20
C ASP A 53 -17.75 4.94 -5.67
N CYS A 54 -16.55 4.47 -5.99
CA CYS A 54 -15.88 4.64 -7.27
C CYS A 54 -15.77 3.31 -8.02
N ALA A 55 -15.96 3.37 -9.34
CA ALA A 55 -15.73 2.26 -10.26
C ALA A 55 -14.71 2.69 -11.32
N ILE A 56 -13.49 2.18 -11.20
CA ILE A 56 -12.43 2.38 -12.19
C ILE A 56 -12.69 1.44 -13.38
N ARG A 57 -12.68 1.99 -14.60
CA ARG A 57 -12.95 1.29 -15.86
C ARG A 57 -12.03 1.81 -16.96
N LEU A 58 -10.75 1.50 -16.85
CA LEU A 58 -9.74 1.97 -17.79
C LEU A 58 -9.70 1.14 -19.07
N GLU A 59 -9.31 1.80 -20.16
CA GLU A 59 -8.89 1.13 -21.37
C GLU A 59 -7.59 0.33 -21.16
N ARG A 60 -7.37 -0.72 -21.95
CA ARG A 60 -6.21 -1.65 -21.78
C ARG A 60 -4.84 -0.98 -21.89
N HIS A 61 -4.74 0.16 -22.55
CA HIS A 61 -3.48 0.89 -22.73
C HIS A 61 -3.16 1.83 -21.57
N GLN A 62 -4.13 2.10 -20.67
CA GLN A 62 -3.94 2.96 -19.51
C GLN A 62 -3.56 2.12 -18.30
N GLN A 63 -2.57 2.57 -17.53
CA GLN A 63 -2.06 1.85 -16.37
C GLN A 63 -2.11 2.76 -15.14
N LEU A 64 -2.76 2.28 -14.07
CA LEU A 64 -2.75 2.97 -12.78
C LEU A 64 -1.34 3.03 -12.23
N ARG A 65 -1.00 4.12 -11.55
CA ARG A 65 0.25 4.29 -10.80
C ARG A 65 -0.03 5.13 -9.57
N ASN A 66 0.90 5.12 -8.61
CA ASN A 66 0.84 6.08 -7.53
C ASN A 66 0.81 7.50 -8.11
N GLY A 67 -0.12 8.33 -7.64
CA GLY A 67 -0.32 9.69 -8.14
C GLY A 67 -1.17 9.80 -9.40
N SER A 68 -1.71 8.71 -9.95
CA SER A 68 -2.61 8.80 -11.12
C SER A 68 -3.85 9.64 -10.78
N VAL A 69 -4.06 10.72 -11.53
CA VAL A 69 -5.22 11.60 -11.38
C VAL A 69 -6.37 11.04 -12.23
N LEU A 70 -7.46 10.66 -11.58
CA LEU A 70 -8.62 10.03 -12.24
C LEU A 70 -9.79 11.00 -12.44
N MET A 71 -9.83 12.06 -11.63
CA MET A 71 -10.79 13.14 -11.74
C MET A 71 -10.14 14.43 -11.25
N LEU A 72 -10.44 15.52 -11.94
CA LEU A 72 -10.05 16.87 -11.55
C LEU A 72 -11.09 17.85 -12.09
N ASP A 73 -11.79 18.53 -11.19
CA ASP A 73 -12.61 19.69 -11.49
C ASP A 73 -12.29 20.84 -10.52
N ASP A 74 -13.16 21.84 -10.43
CA ASP A 74 -12.93 23.04 -9.62
C ASP A 74 -13.25 22.83 -8.13
N GLN A 75 -13.92 21.74 -7.76
CA GLN A 75 -14.38 21.46 -6.40
C GLN A 75 -13.90 20.11 -5.85
N HIS A 76 -13.30 19.28 -6.69
CA HIS A 76 -12.98 17.91 -6.35
C HIS A 76 -11.87 17.34 -7.23
N ALA A 77 -10.97 16.57 -6.62
CA ALA A 77 -10.01 15.74 -7.33
C ALA A 77 -9.94 14.34 -6.72
N ILE A 78 -9.76 13.33 -7.57
CA ILE A 78 -9.55 11.94 -7.16
C ILE A 78 -8.21 11.47 -7.67
N VAL A 79 -7.33 11.07 -6.74
CA VAL A 79 -5.97 10.63 -7.03
C VAL A 79 -5.74 9.24 -6.47
N VAL A 80 -5.03 8.41 -7.22
CA VAL A 80 -4.58 7.09 -6.75
C VAL A 80 -3.44 7.27 -5.76
N GLN A 81 -3.60 6.68 -4.58
CA GLN A 81 -2.51 6.54 -3.63
C GLN A 81 -2.19 5.05 -3.47
N MET A 82 -0.92 4.69 -3.61
CA MET A 82 -0.50 3.32 -3.26
C MET A 82 -0.53 3.14 -1.76
N GLU A 83 -0.99 1.96 -1.31
CA GLU A 83 -0.81 1.55 0.09
C GLU A 83 0.68 1.59 0.44
N ASP A 84 0.99 2.28 1.54
CA ASP A 84 2.33 2.19 2.14
C ASP A 84 2.54 0.74 2.56
N GLN A 85 3.54 0.10 1.95
CA GLN A 85 3.91 -1.26 2.32
C GLN A 85 4.56 -1.23 3.70
N GLN A 86 3.78 -1.59 4.71
CA GLN A 86 4.28 -1.74 6.05
C GLN A 86 5.05 -3.05 6.15
N TYR A 87 6.17 -3.01 6.88
CA TYR A 87 7.00 -4.17 7.13
C TYR A 87 7.23 -4.31 8.62
N LEU A 88 7.02 -5.51 9.15
CA LEU A 88 7.46 -5.90 10.48
C LEU A 88 8.93 -6.31 10.41
N ALA A 89 9.81 -5.49 10.96
CA ALA A 89 11.24 -5.76 11.03
C ALA A 89 11.56 -6.60 12.27
N LEU A 90 12.25 -7.72 12.05
CA LEU A 90 12.61 -8.69 13.07
C LEU A 90 14.11 -8.95 13.03
N LYS A 91 14.75 -8.84 14.19
CA LYS A 91 16.15 -9.16 14.39
C LYS A 91 16.28 -10.47 15.16
N PRO A 92 16.80 -11.55 14.53
CA PRO A 92 17.15 -12.76 15.24
C PRO A 92 18.40 -12.53 16.10
N ARG A 93 18.48 -13.18 17.26
CA ARG A 93 19.62 -13.10 18.18
C ARG A 93 20.91 -13.70 17.60
N ASP A 94 20.77 -14.76 16.81
CA ASP A 94 21.88 -15.55 16.28
C ASP A 94 21.50 -16.26 14.95
N ALA A 95 22.48 -16.85 14.28
CA ALA A 95 22.29 -17.48 12.97
C ALA A 95 21.36 -18.70 13.00
N ALA A 96 21.33 -19.46 14.11
CA ALA A 96 20.42 -20.60 14.26
C ALA A 96 18.96 -20.11 14.32
N THR A 97 18.72 -19.04 15.08
CA THR A 97 17.41 -18.40 15.15
C THR A 97 17.01 -17.77 13.81
N ALA A 98 17.96 -17.17 13.08
CA ALA A 98 17.71 -16.60 11.75
C ALA A 98 17.22 -17.68 10.76
N LEU A 99 17.81 -18.88 10.80
CA LEU A 99 17.37 -20.02 9.98
C LEU A 99 15.95 -20.46 10.33
N GLU A 100 15.64 -20.56 11.62
CA GLU A 100 14.31 -20.94 12.11
C GLU A 100 13.25 -19.90 11.71
N LEU A 101 13.53 -18.61 11.90
CA LEU A 101 12.65 -17.50 11.52
C LEU A 101 12.41 -17.47 10.00
N GLY A 102 13.47 -17.64 9.20
CA GLY A 102 13.37 -17.69 7.75
C GLY A 102 12.53 -18.88 7.26
N TYR A 103 12.76 -20.08 7.82
CA TYR A 103 11.97 -21.27 7.54
C TYR A 103 10.49 -21.07 7.92
N PHE A 104 10.23 -20.50 9.10
CA PHE A 104 8.88 -20.21 9.58
C PHE A 104 8.14 -19.22 8.66
N ALA A 105 8.77 -18.09 8.32
CA ALA A 105 8.18 -17.09 7.41
C ALA A 105 7.90 -17.70 6.02
N GLY A 106 8.80 -18.55 5.52
CA GLY A 106 8.60 -19.31 4.28
C GLY A 106 7.39 -20.25 4.33
N ASN A 107 7.24 -21.02 5.42
CA ASN A 107 6.08 -21.91 5.62
C ASN A 107 4.76 -21.14 5.73
N MET A 108 4.82 -19.92 6.25
CA MET A 108 3.66 -19.03 6.33
C MET A 108 3.31 -18.36 4.98
N HIS A 109 4.12 -18.58 3.94
CA HIS A 109 4.02 -17.90 2.64
C HIS A 109 4.04 -16.38 2.75
N TRP A 110 4.78 -15.85 3.73
CA TRP A 110 4.92 -14.41 3.87
C TRP A 110 5.92 -13.84 2.88
N THR A 111 5.58 -12.70 2.28
CA THR A 111 6.53 -11.91 1.49
C THR A 111 7.54 -11.29 2.44
N VAL A 112 8.83 -11.59 2.23
CA VAL A 112 9.91 -11.07 3.07
C VAL A 112 10.97 -10.37 2.24
N ARG A 113 11.69 -9.44 2.87
CA ARG A 113 12.93 -8.85 2.37
C ARG A 113 13.97 -8.80 3.48
N PHE A 114 15.22 -8.54 3.11
CA PHE A 114 16.34 -8.47 4.04
C PHE A 114 16.89 -7.05 4.08
N SER A 115 17.25 -6.58 5.27
CA SER A 115 18.00 -5.33 5.47
C SER A 115 19.00 -5.56 6.59
N GLU A 116 20.28 -5.54 6.26
CA GLU A 116 21.38 -5.84 7.19
C GLU A 116 21.19 -7.19 7.91
N ASP A 117 21.00 -7.18 9.23
CA ASP A 117 20.77 -8.35 10.07
C ASP A 117 19.29 -8.55 10.45
N THR A 118 18.37 -7.91 9.72
CA THR A 118 16.92 -8.01 9.94
C THR A 118 16.20 -8.73 8.80
N LEU A 119 15.18 -9.50 9.17
CA LEU A 119 14.18 -10.05 8.26
C LEU A 119 12.93 -9.16 8.37
N GLN A 120 12.48 -8.64 7.24
CA GLN A 120 11.33 -7.73 7.17
C GLN A 120 10.17 -8.43 6.48
N ILE A 121 9.09 -8.67 7.24
CA ILE A 121 7.88 -9.31 6.76
C ILE A 121 6.91 -8.24 6.27
N GLN A 122 6.45 -8.33 5.03
CA GLN A 122 5.41 -7.44 4.53
C GLN A 122 4.11 -7.71 5.28
N LEU A 123 3.55 -6.68 5.89
CA LEU A 123 2.26 -6.76 6.54
C LEU A 123 1.16 -6.60 5.50
N ILE A 124 0.31 -7.62 5.41
CA ILE A 124 -0.95 -7.60 4.68
C ILE A 124 -2.04 -7.83 5.74
N GLY A 125 -2.71 -6.75 6.14
CA GLY A 125 -3.67 -6.75 7.24
C GLY A 125 -3.08 -6.28 8.58
N ASP A 126 -3.68 -6.71 9.68
CA ASP A 126 -3.31 -6.29 11.03
C ASP A 126 -1.95 -6.90 11.45
N GLU A 127 -1.07 -6.08 12.03
CA GLU A 127 0.22 -6.54 12.55
C GLU A 127 0.08 -7.60 13.65
N THR A 128 -1.00 -7.52 14.44
CA THR A 128 -1.27 -8.41 15.57
C THR A 128 -1.29 -9.87 15.14
N ASP A 129 -1.88 -10.19 13.98
CA ASP A 129 -1.96 -11.54 13.43
C ASP A 129 -0.56 -12.16 13.18
N TYR A 130 0.41 -11.33 12.84
CA TYR A 130 1.80 -11.75 12.64
C TYR A 130 2.50 -11.95 13.98
N LEU A 131 2.31 -11.01 14.91
CA LEU A 131 2.92 -11.07 16.24
C LEU A 131 2.45 -12.28 17.05
N GLU A 132 1.17 -12.65 16.96
CA GLU A 132 0.64 -13.85 17.61
C GLU A 132 1.32 -15.13 17.11
N ARG A 133 1.56 -15.23 15.81
CA ARG A 133 2.25 -16.38 15.20
C ARG A 133 3.73 -16.43 15.54
N LEU A 134 4.35 -15.25 15.70
CA LEU A 134 5.75 -15.11 16.08
C LEU A 134 5.97 -15.19 17.59
N GLN A 135 4.90 -15.19 18.39
CA GLN A 135 4.94 -15.15 19.85
C GLN A 135 5.93 -16.15 20.47
N PRO A 136 6.05 -17.42 20.01
CA PRO A 136 6.99 -18.36 20.60
C PRO A 136 8.47 -17.96 20.46
N MET A 137 8.82 -17.24 19.39
CA MET A 137 10.18 -16.72 19.16
C MET A 137 10.41 -15.35 19.83
N LEU A 138 9.34 -14.58 20.01
CA LEU A 138 9.39 -13.29 20.69
C LEU A 138 9.48 -13.46 22.21
N ALA A 139 8.75 -14.42 22.77
CA ALA A 139 8.60 -14.58 24.22
C ALA A 139 9.90 -14.96 24.94
N ASP A 140 10.80 -15.70 24.29
CA ASP A 140 12.10 -16.10 24.85
C ASP A 140 13.27 -15.22 24.35
N GLY A 141 12.97 -14.12 23.64
CA GLY A 141 13.95 -13.16 23.16
C GLY A 141 14.87 -13.70 22.06
N ARG A 142 14.51 -14.83 21.42
CA ARG A 142 15.20 -15.31 20.22
C ARG A 142 15.08 -14.29 19.09
N VAL A 143 13.91 -13.68 18.93
CA VAL A 143 13.63 -12.63 17.95
C VAL A 143 13.17 -11.37 18.68
N VAL A 144 13.66 -10.21 18.24
CA VAL A 144 13.20 -8.90 18.73
C VAL A 144 12.72 -8.05 17.56
N ARG A 145 11.81 -7.12 17.84
CA ARG A 145 11.42 -6.09 16.87
C ARG A 145 12.59 -5.11 16.70
N ALA A 146 12.89 -4.75 15.45
CA ALA A 146 13.95 -3.81 15.09
C ALA A 146 13.39 -2.41 14.80
#